data_AF-A0A6I1ZS45-F1
#
_entry.id   AF-A0A6I1ZS45-F1
#
_cell.length_a   1.000
_cell.length_b   1.000
_cell.length_c   1.000
_cell.angle_alpha   90.00
_cell.angle_beta   90.00
_cell.angle_gamma   90.00
#
_symmetry.space_group_name_H-M   'P 1'
#
loop_
_entity.id
_entity.type
_entity.pdbx_description
1 polymer ?
#
loop_
_entity_poly.entity_id
_entity_poly.type
_entity_poly.pdbx_seq_one_letter_code
_entity_poly.pdbx_strand_id
1 'polypeptide(L)'
;MGIFLLTILLSSQQPTRTEYYRSETTFRQGIKLFPFEVHEADYLKVAYDDQGFVRLMSWYTREDSLIKTRSYEYWEDDKSVKRLLELTPDSLIIREVLFGDEPKSREFIEYAYGVEFVPDFRNRFTEVRVDSTFRVVSYKIMSIQGQLIGAVFLDY
;
A
#
# COMPACT_ATOMS: atom_id res chain seq x y z
N MET A 1 16.94 12.98 21.58
CA MET A 1 15.97 12.77 20.48
C MET A 1 16.51 11.69 19.57
N GLY A 2 15.87 10.53 19.53
CA GLY A 2 16.26 9.42 18.65
C GLY A 2 15.57 9.57 17.30
N ILE A 3 16.34 9.69 16.22
CA ILE A 3 15.83 9.61 14.86
C ILE A 3 15.56 8.13 14.58
N PHE A 4 14.29 7.73 14.47
CA PHE A 4 13.93 6.42 13.94
C PHE A 4 14.09 6.47 12.41
N LEU A 5 15.24 6.02 11.92
CA LEU A 5 15.38 5.68 10.50
C LEU A 5 14.64 4.36 10.27
N LEU A 6 13.46 4.42 9.66
CA LEU A 6 12.76 3.24 9.18
C LEU A 6 13.41 2.82 7.85
N THR A 7 14.42 1.95 7.92
CA THR A 7 15.08 1.40 6.73
C THR A 7 14.12 0.41 6.06
N ILE A 8 13.36 0.89 5.07
CA ILE A 8 12.50 0.03 4.25
C ILE A 8 13.41 -0.73 3.28
N LEU A 9 13.68 -2.00 3.60
CA LEU A 9 14.29 -2.95 2.66
C LEU A 9 13.28 -3.23 1.55
N LEU A 10 13.31 -2.46 0.47
CA LEU A 10 12.75 -2.94 -0.80
C LEU A 10 13.56 -4.16 -1.21
N SER A 11 12.94 -5.35 -1.17
CA SER A 11 13.52 -6.57 -1.74
C SER A 11 13.94 -6.27 -3.19
N SER A 12 15.24 -6.40 -3.48
CA SER A 12 15.90 -6.03 -4.73
C SER A 12 15.61 -6.99 -5.91
N GLN A 13 14.40 -7.55 -5.98
CA GLN A 13 13.99 -8.27 -7.18
C GLN A 13 13.72 -7.25 -8.28
N GLN A 14 14.60 -7.23 -9.28
CA GLN A 14 14.40 -6.48 -10.51
C GLN A 14 13.07 -6.91 -11.14
N PRO A 15 12.22 -5.97 -11.56
CA PRO A 15 10.94 -6.31 -12.16
C PRO A 15 11.18 -7.11 -13.43
N THR A 16 10.53 -8.27 -13.54
CA THR A 16 10.66 -9.16 -14.70
C THR A 16 9.83 -8.67 -15.88
N ARG A 17 8.73 -7.98 -15.60
CA ARG A 17 7.83 -7.41 -16.59
C ARG A 17 7.33 -6.05 -16.15
N THR A 18 7.23 -5.12 -17.10
CA THR A 18 6.60 -3.81 -16.91
C THR A 18 5.51 -3.61 -17.96
N GLU A 19 4.39 -3.04 -17.54
CA GLU A 19 3.28 -2.67 -18.42
C GLU A 19 2.81 -1.25 -18.12
N TYR A 20 2.16 -0.61 -19.09
CA TYR A 20 1.76 0.80 -19.02
C TYR A 20 0.25 0.93 -19.20
N TYR A 21 -0.34 1.88 -18.46
CA TYR A 21 -1.78 2.11 -18.38
C TYR A 21 -2.05 3.61 -18.28
N ARG A 22 -3.26 4.07 -18.61
CA ARG A 22 -3.63 5.49 -18.40
C ARG A 22 -3.92 5.81 -16.95
N SER A 23 -4.53 4.88 -16.24
CA SER A 23 -5.00 5.06 -14.88
C SER A 23 -5.12 3.74 -14.15
N GLU A 24 -5.35 3.80 -12.84
CA GLU A 24 -5.68 2.62 -12.06
C GLU A 24 -6.97 1.94 -12.55
N THR A 25 -7.92 2.71 -13.09
CA THR A 25 -9.16 2.18 -13.71
C THR A 25 -8.85 1.33 -14.94
N THR A 26 -8.04 1.84 -15.88
CA THR A 26 -7.67 1.08 -17.08
C THR A 26 -6.82 -0.14 -16.75
N PHE A 27 -5.98 -0.04 -15.71
CA PHE A 27 -5.26 -1.19 -15.16
C PHE A 27 -6.21 -2.28 -14.67
N ARG A 28 -7.21 -1.94 -13.86
CA ARG A 28 -8.23 -2.91 -13.39
C ARG A 28 -9.04 -3.53 -14.53
N GLN A 29 -9.20 -2.81 -15.64
CA GLN A 29 -9.88 -3.29 -16.84
C GLN A 29 -8.95 -4.09 -17.78
N GLY A 30 -7.64 -4.12 -17.54
CA GLY A 30 -6.65 -4.77 -18.40
C GLY A 30 -6.36 -4.03 -19.71
N ILE A 31 -6.71 -2.75 -19.83
CA ILE A 31 -6.52 -1.94 -21.03
C ILE A 31 -5.13 -1.30 -21.00
N LYS A 32 -4.18 -1.94 -21.67
CA LYS A 32 -2.77 -1.51 -21.76
C LYS A 32 -2.58 -0.40 -22.77
N LEU A 33 -1.62 0.48 -22.51
CA LEU A 33 -1.10 1.42 -23.49
C LEU A 33 -0.13 0.74 -24.44
N PHE A 34 -0.14 1.17 -25.69
CA PHE A 34 0.95 0.90 -26.62
C PHE A 34 2.16 1.80 -26.29
N PRO A 35 3.39 1.37 -26.63
CA PRO A 35 4.59 2.15 -26.32
C PRO A 35 4.57 3.60 -26.84
N PHE A 36 3.97 3.85 -28.01
CA PHE A 36 3.88 5.20 -28.58
C PHE A 36 2.90 6.13 -27.86
N GLU A 37 2.00 5.59 -27.03
CA GLU A 37 0.99 6.38 -26.31
C GLU A 37 1.50 6.88 -24.94
N VAL A 38 2.54 6.27 -24.36
CA VAL A 38 2.95 6.46 -22.94
C VAL A 38 3.13 7.94 -22.55
N HIS A 39 3.54 8.82 -23.47
CA HIS A 39 3.79 10.25 -23.21
C HIS A 39 2.74 11.21 -23.81
N GLU A 40 1.64 10.71 -24.35
CA GLU A 40 0.56 11.58 -24.86
C GLU A 40 -0.26 12.24 -23.72
N ALA A 41 -0.23 11.64 -22.53
CA ALA A 41 -0.86 12.11 -21.29
C ALA A 41 -0.20 11.43 -20.08
N ASP A 42 -0.62 11.78 -18.87
CA ASP A 42 -0.21 11.08 -17.65
C ASP A 42 -0.44 9.57 -17.78
N TYR A 43 0.41 8.81 -17.11
CA TYR A 43 0.43 7.36 -17.25
C TYR A 43 0.82 6.67 -15.95
N LEU A 44 0.51 5.38 -15.92
CA LEU A 44 0.76 4.47 -14.83
C LEU A 44 1.66 3.35 -15.33
N LYS A 45 2.83 3.22 -14.71
CA LYS A 45 3.77 2.12 -14.93
C LYS A 45 3.54 1.05 -13.86
N VAL A 46 3.29 -0.18 -14.26
CA VAL A 46 3.06 -1.32 -13.37
C VAL A 46 4.18 -2.34 -13.57
N ALA A 47 4.88 -2.66 -12.50
CA ALA A 47 5.98 -3.60 -12.48
C ALA A 47 5.56 -4.88 -11.74
N TYR A 48 5.88 -6.03 -12.32
CA TYR A 48 5.52 -7.35 -11.81
C TYR A 48 6.75 -8.14 -11.39
N ASP A 49 6.57 -9.08 -10.46
CA ASP A 49 7.56 -10.12 -10.18
C ASP A 49 7.50 -11.28 -11.19
N ASP A 50 8.41 -12.24 -11.01
CA ASP A 50 8.53 -13.47 -11.80
C ASP A 50 7.28 -14.37 -11.75
N GLN A 51 6.51 -14.28 -10.67
CA GLN A 51 5.25 -14.98 -10.48
C GLN A 51 4.05 -14.24 -11.09
N GLY A 52 4.26 -13.02 -11.60
CA GLY A 52 3.22 -12.20 -12.23
C GLY A 52 2.40 -11.35 -11.27
N PHE A 53 2.78 -11.25 -9.99
CA PHE A 53 2.15 -10.34 -9.03
C PHE A 53 2.68 -8.92 -9.18
N VAL A 54 1.81 -7.93 -8.97
CA VAL A 54 2.19 -6.51 -9.03
C VAL A 54 3.09 -6.20 -7.84
N ARG A 55 4.32 -5.74 -8.09
CA ARG A 55 5.24 -5.30 -7.04
C ARG A 55 5.21 -3.79 -6.82
N LEU A 56 5.08 -3.05 -7.91
CA LEU A 56 5.16 -1.60 -7.89
C LEU A 56 4.22 -1.01 -8.91
N MET A 57 3.50 0.03 -8.50
CA MET A 57 2.77 0.94 -9.37
C MET A 57 3.37 2.33 -9.22
N SER A 58 3.71 2.98 -10.33
CA SER A 58 4.30 4.30 -10.34
C SER A 58 3.51 5.20 -11.28
N TRP A 59 3.02 6.31 -10.76
CA TRP A 59 2.27 7.31 -11.53
C TRP A 59 3.23 8.38 -12.01
N TYR A 60 3.12 8.74 -13.27
CA TYR A 60 3.97 9.72 -13.92
C TYR A 60 3.13 10.75 -14.66
N THR A 61 3.64 11.98 -14.74
CA THR A 61 3.13 12.97 -15.68
C THR A 61 3.51 12.59 -17.11
N ARG A 62 2.88 13.20 -18.11
CA ARG A 62 3.28 13.01 -19.51
C ARG A 62 4.76 13.37 -19.79
N GLU A 63 5.35 14.26 -18.99
CA GLU A 63 6.78 14.64 -19.04
C GLU A 63 7.70 13.72 -18.21
N ASP A 64 7.26 12.50 -17.88
CA ASP A 64 8.01 11.49 -17.10
C ASP A 64 8.39 11.92 -15.68
N SER A 65 7.70 12.91 -15.13
CA SER A 65 7.89 13.29 -13.73
C SER A 65 7.11 12.35 -12.83
N LEU A 66 7.80 11.71 -11.87
CA LEU A 66 7.17 10.81 -10.90
C LEU A 66 6.22 11.60 -9.98
N ILE A 67 4.97 11.14 -9.87
CA ILE A 67 3.94 11.73 -9.01
C ILE A 67 3.89 11.01 -7.66
N LYS A 68 3.83 9.68 -7.69
CA LYS A 68 3.84 8.81 -6.51
C LYS A 68 4.16 7.37 -6.89
N THR A 69 4.52 6.58 -5.89
CA THR A 69 4.64 5.13 -6.02
C THR A 69 3.74 4.41 -5.03
N ARG A 70 3.35 3.18 -5.37
CA ARG A 70 2.66 2.25 -4.49
C ARG A 70 3.32 0.89 -4.61
N SER A 71 3.91 0.40 -3.53
CA SER A 71 4.47 -0.94 -3.46
C SER A 71 3.51 -1.92 -2.79
N TYR A 72 3.68 -3.20 -3.13
CA TYR A 72 2.89 -4.30 -2.59
C TYR A 72 3.81 -5.36 -2.00
N GLU A 73 3.48 -5.79 -0.79
CA GLU A 73 4.04 -6.99 -0.17
C GLU A 73 2.92 -8.03 -0.07
N TYR A 74 3.28 -9.30 -0.25
CA TYR A 74 2.35 -10.43 -0.25
C TYR A 74 2.72 -11.40 0.86
N TRP A 75 1.74 -12.13 1.37
CA TRP A 75 2.00 -13.26 2.25
C TRP A 75 2.60 -14.43 1.46
N GLU A 76 3.54 -15.15 2.07
CA GLU A 76 4.23 -16.24 1.36
C GLU A 76 3.36 -17.48 1.17
N ASP A 77 2.39 -17.69 2.05
CA ASP A 77 1.55 -18.89 2.09
C ASP A 77 0.43 -18.88 1.02
N ASP A 78 -0.34 -17.80 0.93
CA ASP A 78 -1.51 -17.70 0.04
C ASP A 78 -1.37 -16.63 -1.05
N LYS A 79 -0.26 -15.87 -1.03
CA LYS A 79 0.02 -14.75 -1.95
C LYS A 79 -1.06 -13.66 -1.96
N SER A 80 -1.87 -13.57 -0.89
CA SER A 80 -2.73 -12.42 -0.64
C SER A 80 -1.91 -11.17 -0.29
N VAL A 81 -2.45 -9.98 -0.55
CA VAL A 81 -1.76 -8.73 -0.23
C VAL A 81 -1.61 -8.60 1.28
N LYS A 82 -0.37 -8.48 1.74
CA LYS A 82 0.00 -8.24 3.14
C LYS A 82 0.07 -6.76 3.45
N ARG A 83 0.66 -5.98 2.55
CA ARG A 83 0.89 -4.55 2.75
C ARG A 83 0.83 -3.79 1.44
N LEU A 84 0.28 -2.59 1.51
CA LEU A 84 0.33 -1.58 0.46
C LEU A 84 0.94 -0.32 1.07
N LEU A 85 1.99 0.20 0.44
CA LEU A 85 2.67 1.42 0.88
C LEU A 85 2.71 2.43 -0.26
N GLU A 86 2.12 3.60 -0.06
CA GLU A 86 2.19 4.74 -1.00
C GLU A 86 3.22 5.75 -0.53
N LEU A 87 4.10 6.17 -1.45
CA LEU A 87 5.18 7.11 -1.21
C LEU A 87 5.13 8.30 -2.18
N THR A 88 5.53 9.47 -1.70
CA THR A 88 5.88 10.61 -2.56
C THR A 88 7.14 10.31 -3.36
N PRO A 89 7.49 11.13 -4.37
CA PRO A 89 8.77 11.00 -5.09
C PRO A 89 9.98 11.09 -4.16
N ASP A 90 9.87 11.87 -3.08
CA ASP A 90 10.90 12.05 -2.04
C ASP A 90 10.89 10.93 -0.98
N SER A 91 10.21 9.81 -1.25
CA SER A 91 10.12 8.64 -0.35
C SER A 91 9.43 8.91 0.98
N LEU A 92 8.53 9.90 1.03
CA LEU A 92 7.72 10.19 2.22
C LEU A 92 6.43 9.38 2.18
N ILE A 93 6.04 8.80 3.31
CA ILE A 93 4.83 7.95 3.38
C ILE A 93 3.58 8.81 3.23
N ILE A 94 2.76 8.53 2.23
CA ILE A 94 1.45 9.16 2.03
C ILE A 94 0.37 8.33 2.71
N ARG A 95 0.45 7.00 2.53
CA ARG A 95 -0.57 6.06 2.98
C ARG A 95 0.05 4.68 3.16
N GLU A 96 -0.36 3.99 4.20
CA GLU A 96 -0.01 2.60 4.42
C GLU A 96 -1.26 1.81 4.78
N VAL A 97 -1.41 0.63 4.17
CA VAL A 97 -2.46 -0.33 4.51
C VAL A 97 -1.80 -1.65 4.89
N LEU A 98 -2.13 -2.13 6.07
CA LEU A 98 -1.65 -3.39 6.62
C LEU A 98 -2.83 -4.36 6.65
N PHE A 99 -2.72 -5.48 5.96
CA PHE A 99 -3.77 -6.49 5.96
C PHE A 99 -3.54 -7.47 7.09
N GLY A 100 -4.60 -7.64 7.88
CA GLY A 100 -4.65 -8.68 8.88
C GLY A 100 -4.21 -8.29 10.30
N ASP A 101 -3.13 -8.89 10.79
CA ASP A 101 -2.78 -9.01 12.20
C ASP A 101 -1.53 -8.19 12.38
N GLU A 102 -1.75 -6.90 12.37
CA GLU A 102 -0.76 -5.94 12.74
C GLU A 102 -0.96 -5.53 14.22
N PRO A 103 0.13 -5.13 14.92
CA PRO A 103 0.12 -4.93 16.36
C PRO A 103 -1.00 -4.00 16.85
N LYS A 104 -1.30 -2.93 16.10
CA LYS A 104 -2.30 -1.93 16.52
C LYS A 104 -3.75 -2.41 16.41
N SER A 105 -4.12 -3.16 15.37
CA SER A 105 -5.41 -3.83 15.36
C SER A 105 -5.49 -4.89 16.44
N ARG A 106 -4.40 -5.60 16.77
CA ARG A 106 -4.44 -6.59 17.85
C ARG A 106 -4.69 -5.94 19.21
N GLU A 107 -3.92 -4.90 19.55
CA GLU A 107 -4.12 -4.10 20.77
C GLU A 107 -5.56 -3.58 20.87
N PHE A 108 -6.13 -3.07 19.77
CA PHE A 108 -7.51 -2.59 19.75
C PHE A 108 -8.52 -3.71 20.02
N ILE A 109 -8.32 -4.88 19.41
CA ILE A 109 -9.23 -6.02 19.54
C ILE A 109 -9.19 -6.59 20.95
N GLU A 110 -8.00 -6.72 21.52
CA GLU A 110 -7.80 -7.10 22.92
C GLU A 110 -8.55 -6.15 23.86
N TYR A 111 -8.40 -4.84 23.64
CA TYR A 111 -9.08 -3.82 24.44
C TYR A 111 -10.61 -3.86 24.28
N ALA A 112 -11.11 -3.91 23.04
CA ALA A 112 -12.53 -3.76 22.75
C ALA A 112 -13.35 -5.03 23.02
N TYR A 113 -12.76 -6.21 22.79
CA TYR A 113 -13.47 -7.48 22.85
C TYR A 113 -12.96 -8.43 23.94
N GLY A 114 -11.86 -8.10 24.63
CA GLY A 114 -11.28 -8.95 25.69
C GLY A 114 -10.70 -10.26 25.18
N VAL A 115 -10.41 -10.37 23.88
CA VAL A 115 -9.82 -11.55 23.24
C VAL A 115 -8.58 -11.15 22.46
N GLU A 116 -7.56 -12.01 22.50
CA GLU A 116 -6.29 -11.78 21.79
C GLU A 116 -6.46 -11.96 20.27
N PHE A 117 -7.31 -12.90 19.85
CA PHE A 117 -7.51 -13.23 18.44
C PHE A 117 -9.00 -13.40 18.09
N VAL A 118 -9.34 -13.00 16.87
CA VAL A 118 -10.62 -13.29 16.22
C VAL A 118 -10.35 -14.23 15.04
N PRO A 119 -11.19 -15.26 14.78
CA PRO A 119 -10.93 -16.29 13.75
C PRO A 119 -10.70 -15.78 12.33
N ASP A 120 -11.06 -14.53 12.05
CA ASP A 120 -11.06 -13.93 10.71
C ASP A 120 -10.07 -12.76 10.59
N PHE A 121 -8.90 -12.85 11.20
CA PHE A 121 -7.96 -11.73 11.24
C PHE A 121 -7.64 -11.18 9.85
N ARG A 122 -7.44 -12.03 8.83
CA ARG A 122 -7.14 -11.60 7.44
C ARG A 122 -8.30 -10.89 6.75
N ASN A 123 -9.51 -10.96 7.31
CA ASN A 123 -10.69 -10.25 6.79
C ASN A 123 -10.75 -8.80 7.28
N ARG A 124 -9.65 -8.26 7.84
CA ARG A 124 -9.52 -6.85 8.17
C ARG A 124 -8.25 -6.25 7.60
N PHE A 125 -8.23 -4.93 7.54
CA PHE A 125 -7.05 -4.15 7.24
C PHE A 125 -7.03 -2.88 8.08
N THR A 126 -5.83 -2.38 8.32
CA THR A 126 -5.60 -1.14 9.03
C THR A 126 -4.99 -0.12 8.09
N GLU A 127 -5.68 1.00 7.93
CA GLU A 127 -5.15 2.18 7.26
C GLU A 127 -4.40 3.04 8.29
N VAL A 128 -3.09 3.19 8.10
CA VAL A 128 -2.25 4.10 8.86
C VAL A 128 -2.31 5.47 8.20
N ARG A 129 -2.68 6.49 8.97
CA ARG A 129 -2.77 7.87 8.50
C ARG A 129 -1.66 8.70 9.11
N VAL A 130 -1.07 9.54 8.27
CA VAL A 130 -0.04 10.50 8.67
C VAL A 130 -0.53 11.93 8.51
N ASP A 131 0.01 12.86 9.31
CA ASP A 131 -0.21 14.29 9.14
C ASP A 131 0.70 14.90 8.06
N SER A 132 0.59 16.21 7.85
CA SER A 132 1.43 16.96 6.91
C SER A 132 2.93 16.99 7.28
N THR A 133 3.28 16.53 8.49
CA THR A 133 4.66 16.38 8.96
C THR A 133 5.13 14.91 8.92
N PHE A 134 4.35 14.03 8.28
CA PHE A 134 4.62 12.60 8.14
C PHE A 134 4.66 11.83 9.47
N ARG A 135 4.01 12.36 10.51
CA ARG A 135 3.81 11.64 11.78
C ARG A 135 2.52 10.86 11.72
N VAL A 136 2.54 9.62 12.21
CA VAL A 136 1.33 8.79 12.31
C VAL A 136 0.36 9.45 13.27
N VAL A 137 -0.89 9.68 12.88
CA VAL A 137 -1.90 10.33 13.73
C VAL A 137 -3.06 9.42 14.07
N SER A 138 -3.30 8.39 13.27
CA SER A 138 -4.37 7.44 13.57
C SER A 138 -4.19 6.10 12.85
N TYR A 139 -4.78 5.06 13.43
CA TYR A 139 -4.98 3.75 12.83
C TYR A 139 -6.48 3.54 12.64
N LYS A 140 -6.91 3.30 11.41
CA LYS A 140 -8.32 3.00 11.08
C LYS A 140 -8.46 1.54 10.68
N ILE A 141 -9.16 0.76 11.50
CA ILE A 141 -9.32 -0.69 11.35
C ILE A 141 -10.67 -0.96 10.68
N MET A 142 -10.62 -1.66 9.55
CA MET A 142 -11.77 -1.91 8.67
C MET A 142 -11.85 -3.39 8.32
N SER A 143 -13.04 -3.91 8.09
CA SER A 143 -13.20 -5.20 7.40
C SER A 143 -12.88 -5.05 5.91
N ILE A 144 -12.51 -6.14 5.23
CA ILE A 144 -12.30 -6.16 3.78
C ILE A 144 -13.57 -5.82 2.98
N GLN A 145 -14.75 -5.95 3.60
CA GLN A 145 -16.04 -5.53 3.04
C GLN A 145 -16.30 -4.02 3.22
N GLY A 146 -15.38 -3.29 3.86
CA GLY A 146 -15.49 -1.84 4.05
C GLY A 146 -16.28 -1.42 5.30
N GLN A 147 -16.52 -2.32 6.25
CA GLN A 147 -17.13 -1.97 7.53
C GLN A 147 -16.08 -1.42 8.50
N LEU A 148 -16.36 -0.32 9.20
CA LEU A 148 -15.50 0.18 10.27
C LEU A 148 -15.59 -0.74 11.48
N ILE A 149 -14.44 -1.23 11.94
CA ILE A 149 -14.31 -2.01 13.19
C ILE A 149 -13.91 -1.08 14.33
N GLY A 150 -12.97 -0.16 14.07
CA GLY A 150 -12.46 0.75 15.08
C GLY A 150 -11.49 1.78 14.54
N ALA A 151 -11.17 2.77 15.37
CA ALA A 151 -10.13 3.73 15.10
C ALA A 151 -9.39 4.09 16.38
N VAL A 152 -8.06 4.23 16.28
CA VAL A 152 -7.19 4.69 17.34
C VAL A 152 -6.58 6.01 16.91
N PHE A 153 -6.78 7.07 17.69
CA PHE A 153 -6.17 8.38 17.48
C PHE A 153 -5.01 8.54 18.45
N LEU A 154 -3.87 9.03 17.96
CA LEU A 154 -2.68 9.27 18.77
C LEU A 154 -2.65 10.74 19.18
N ASP A 155 -2.66 10.97 20.49
CA ASP A 155 -2.37 12.28 21.07
C ASP A 155 -0.88 12.33 21.47
N TYR A 156 -0.20 13.39 21.06
CA TYR A 156 1.23 13.64 21.27
C TYR A 156 1.46 14.79 22.25
#